data_AF-A0A3A5W4W9-F1
#
_entry.id   AF-A0A3A5W4W9-F1
#
_cell.length_a   1.000
_cell.length_b   1.000
_cell.length_c   1.000
_cell.angle_alpha   90.00
_cell.angle_beta   90.00
_cell.angle_gamma   90.00
#
_symmetry.space_group_name_H-M   'P 1'
#
loop_
_entity.id
_entity.type
_entity.pdbx_description
1 polymer ?
#
loop_
_entity_poly.entity_id
_entity_poly.type
_entity_poly.pdbx_seq_one_letter_code
_entity_poly.pdbx_strand_id
1 'polypeptide(L)'
;MQDEIKAALLLWIPLAIAFLGIAMQFRRQHSLQNLGKGFLILGGSIYLASFLTVPESPSAASSALIVAILPALLLIFVGLYVATFSGDIPVRRFNPKQRPVGLLLFISGFA
;
A
#
# COMPACT_ATOMS: atom_id res chain seq x y z
N MET A 1 -12.05 22.56 -19.05
CA MET A 1 -13.05 22.92 -18.01
C MET A 1 -14.02 21.80 -17.71
N GLN A 2 -14.78 21.25 -18.68
CA GLN A 2 -15.72 20.14 -18.40
C GLN A 2 -15.02 18.87 -17.89
N ASP A 3 -13.88 18.50 -18.47
CA ASP A 3 -13.11 17.32 -18.06
C ASP A 3 -12.47 17.47 -16.68
N GLU A 4 -12.06 18.68 -16.30
CA GLU A 4 -11.48 18.98 -14.99
C GLU A 4 -12.52 18.90 -13.88
N ILE A 5 -13.74 19.38 -14.14
CA ILE A 5 -14.88 19.25 -13.22
C ILE A 5 -15.25 17.77 -13.07
N LYS A 6 -15.25 17.02 -14.18
CA LYS A 6 -15.54 15.59 -14.18
C LYS A 6 -14.49 14.79 -13.40
N ALA A 7 -13.21 15.11 -13.60
CA ALA A 7 -12.12 14.55 -12.79
C ALA A 7 -12.30 14.91 -11.31
N ALA A 8 -12.70 16.14 -10.99
CA ALA A 8 -12.87 16.51 -9.60
C ALA A 8 -14.01 15.77 -8.89
N LEU A 9 -15.13 15.55 -9.58
CA LEU A 9 -16.25 14.81 -9.02
C LEU A 9 -15.96 13.30 -8.92
N LEU A 10 -15.33 12.71 -9.93
CA LEU A 10 -15.14 11.26 -10.02
C LEU A 10 -13.86 10.75 -9.35
N LEU A 11 -12.91 11.63 -9.04
CA LEU A 11 -11.65 11.28 -8.38
C LEU A 11 -11.57 11.86 -6.97
N TRP A 12 -11.80 13.16 -6.78
CA TRP A 12 -11.60 13.80 -5.48
C TRP A 12 -12.72 13.50 -4.48
N ILE A 13 -13.99 13.39 -4.90
CA ILE A 13 -15.09 13.05 -3.97
C ILE A 13 -14.91 11.63 -3.40
N PRO A 14 -14.69 10.57 -4.20
CA PRO A 14 -14.42 9.24 -3.66
C PRO A 14 -13.22 9.21 -2.73
N LEU A 15 -12.16 9.96 -3.07
CA LEU A 15 -10.98 10.07 -2.23
C LEU A 15 -11.28 10.77 -0.89
N ALA A 16 -12.04 11.86 -0.90
CA ALA A 16 -12.48 12.56 0.31
C ALA A 16 -13.35 11.66 1.20
N ILE A 17 -14.24 10.86 0.60
CA ILE A 17 -15.03 9.86 1.31
C ILE A 17 -14.14 8.80 1.95
N ALA A 18 -13.10 8.33 1.25
CA ALA A 18 -12.14 7.38 1.79
C ALA A 18 -11.38 7.97 3.00
N PHE A 19 -10.93 9.23 2.91
CA PHE A 19 -10.28 9.93 4.02
C PHE A 19 -11.23 10.18 5.20
N LEU A 20 -12.50 10.48 4.96
CA LEU A 20 -13.51 10.53 6.02
C LEU A 20 -13.68 9.17 6.70
N GLY A 21 -13.67 8.08 5.93
CA GLY A 21 -13.68 6.72 6.46
C GLY A 21 -12.49 6.44 7.39
N ILE A 22 -11.28 6.87 7.00
CA ILE A 22 -10.07 6.80 7.84
C ILE A 22 -10.26 7.64 9.11
N ALA A 23 -10.71 8.89 8.98
CA ALA A 23 -10.91 9.79 10.11
C ALA A 23 -11.91 9.23 11.14
N MET A 24 -12.95 8.52 10.68
CA MET A 24 -13.93 7.87 11.54
C MET A 24 -13.36 6.67 12.32
N GLN A 25 -12.28 6.03 11.86
CA GLN A 25 -11.64 4.93 12.60
C GLN A 25 -11.00 5.38 13.92
N PHE A 26 -10.58 6.65 14.02
CA PHE A 26 -10.00 7.20 15.25
C PHE A 26 -11.03 7.49 16.36
N ARG A 27 -12.32 7.33 16.08
CA ARG A 27 -13.38 7.55 17.08
C ARG A 27 -13.48 6.35 18.02
N ARG A 28 -13.77 6.57 19.30
CA ARG A 28 -13.98 5.50 20.31
C ARG A 28 -15.26 4.68 20.10
N GLN A 29 -16.21 5.19 19.32
CA GLN A 29 -17.54 4.58 19.19
C GLN A 29 -17.54 3.51 18.08
N HIS A 30 -17.80 2.25 18.44
CA HIS A 30 -17.67 1.11 17.53
C HIS A 30 -18.61 1.17 16.31
N SER A 31 -19.80 1.77 16.46
CA SER A 31 -20.74 1.98 15.34
C SER A 31 -20.16 2.91 14.27
N LEU A 32 -19.55 4.03 14.68
CA LEU A 32 -18.90 4.97 13.78
C LEU A 32 -17.65 4.36 13.11
N GLN A 33 -16.91 3.51 13.81
CA GLN A 33 -15.77 2.80 13.23
C GLN A 33 -16.23 1.83 12.12
N ASN A 34 -17.32 1.10 12.33
CA ASN A 34 -17.87 0.19 11.33
C ASN A 34 -18.40 0.94 10.10
N LEU A 35 -19.09 2.07 10.29
CA LEU A 35 -19.47 2.96 9.19
C LEU A 35 -18.25 3.53 8.46
N GLY A 36 -17.21 3.93 9.20
CA GLY A 36 -15.95 4.43 8.63
C GLY A 36 -15.25 3.40 7.76
N LYS A 37 -15.24 2.12 8.17
CA LYS A 37 -14.74 1.01 7.33
C LYS A 37 -15.53 0.89 6.02
N GLY A 38 -16.85 1.01 6.08
CA GLY A 38 -17.70 0.99 4.89
C GLY A 38 -17.37 2.12 3.91
N PHE A 39 -17.28 3.36 4.41
CA PHE A 39 -16.91 4.52 3.60
C PHE A 39 -15.49 4.40 3.03
N LEU A 40 -14.55 3.86 3.79
CA LEU A 40 -13.18 3.64 3.34
C LEU A 40 -13.12 2.61 2.19
N ILE A 41 -13.81 1.48 2.34
CA ILE A 41 -13.83 0.44 1.31
C ILE A 41 -14.51 0.96 0.04
N LEU A 42 -15.68 1.60 0.17
CA LEU A 42 -16.42 2.13 -0.97
C LEU A 42 -15.65 3.26 -1.67
N GLY A 43 -15.22 4.29 -0.93
CA GLY A 43 -14.49 5.43 -1.48
C GLY A 43 -13.14 5.02 -2.08
N GLY A 44 -12.41 4.14 -1.40
CA GLY A 44 -11.13 3.61 -1.87
C GLY A 44 -11.26 2.76 -3.13
N SER A 45 -12.26 1.88 -3.20
CA SER A 45 -12.51 1.05 -4.39
C SER A 45 -12.90 1.90 -5.61
N ILE A 46 -13.75 2.90 -5.41
CA ILE A 46 -14.16 3.83 -6.49
C ILE A 46 -12.96 4.67 -6.94
N TYR A 47 -12.11 5.13 -6.02
CA TYR A 47 -10.88 5.86 -6.37
C TYR A 47 -9.89 4.98 -7.17
N LEU A 48 -9.71 3.73 -6.76
CA LEU A 48 -8.88 2.77 -7.51
C LEU A 48 -9.46 2.44 -8.88
N ALA A 49 -10.77 2.51 -9.08
CA ALA A 49 -11.42 2.34 -10.38
C ALA A 49 -11.46 3.65 -11.21
N SER A 50 -10.97 4.77 -10.66
CA SER A 50 -11.06 6.10 -11.29
C SER A 50 -10.24 6.17 -12.58
N PHE A 51 -9.15 5.40 -12.71
CA PHE A 51 -8.36 5.32 -13.96
C PHE A 51 -9.15 4.79 -15.18
N LEU A 52 -10.23 4.04 -14.94
CA LEU A 52 -11.10 3.50 -16.01
C LEU A 52 -12.18 4.49 -16.43
N THR A 53 -12.60 5.37 -15.53
CA THR A 53 -13.83 6.15 -15.66
C THR A 53 -13.59 7.65 -15.87
N VAL A 54 -12.40 8.14 -15.51
CA VAL A 54 -12.02 9.55 -15.66
C VAL A 54 -11.25 9.76 -16.96
N PRO A 55 -11.61 10.77 -17.79
CA PRO A 55 -10.87 11.12 -18.99
C PRO A 55 -9.43 11.55 -18.65
N GLU A 56 -8.50 11.34 -19.59
CA GLU A 56 -7.08 11.65 -19.39
C GLU A 56 -6.91 13.12 -18.94
N SER A 57 -6.51 13.27 -17.69
CA SER A 57 -6.19 14.55 -17.07
C SER A 57 -4.97 14.36 -16.17
N PRO A 58 -4.15 15.41 -15.94
CA PRO A 58 -2.97 15.31 -15.07
C PRO A 58 -3.32 14.80 -13.66
N SER A 59 -4.51 15.12 -13.14
CA SER A 59 -4.98 14.63 -11.84
C SER A 59 -5.34 13.14 -11.86
N ALA A 60 -5.90 12.62 -12.98
CA ALA A 60 -6.24 11.21 -13.13
C ALA A 60 -5.00 10.29 -13.13
N ALA A 61 -3.84 10.81 -13.57
CA ALA A 61 -2.57 10.07 -13.56
C ALA A 61 -2.15 9.57 -12.16
N SER A 62 -2.55 10.28 -11.09
CA SER A 62 -2.26 9.87 -9.71
C SER A 62 -2.89 8.52 -9.35
N SER A 63 -4.16 8.31 -9.74
CA SER A 63 -4.88 7.07 -9.45
C SER A 63 -4.31 5.88 -10.23
N ALA A 64 -3.95 6.10 -11.50
CA ALA A 64 -3.30 5.09 -12.34
C ALA A 64 -1.94 4.67 -11.76
N LEU A 65 -1.15 5.62 -11.25
CA LEU A 65 0.12 5.34 -10.58
C LEU A 65 -0.06 4.45 -9.34
N ILE A 66 -1.05 4.76 -8.50
CA ILE A 66 -1.33 3.97 -7.30
C ILE A 66 -1.70 2.54 -7.67
N VAL A 67 -2.58 2.36 -8.65
CA VAL A 67 -2.97 1.02 -9.15
C VAL A 67 -1.76 0.27 -9.72
N ALA A 68 -0.87 0.95 -10.46
CA ALA A 68 0.30 0.33 -11.05
C ALA A 68 1.34 -0.14 -10.00
N ILE A 69 1.50 0.60 -8.90
CA ILE A 69 2.50 0.30 -7.86
C ILE A 69 1.97 -0.70 -6.82
N LEU A 70 0.65 -0.79 -6.63
CA LEU A 70 0.02 -1.63 -5.60
C LEU A 70 0.44 -3.12 -5.67
N PRO A 71 0.48 -3.78 -6.86
CA PRO A 71 0.96 -5.16 -6.97
C PRO A 71 2.43 -5.33 -6.57
N ALA A 72 3.28 -4.37 -6.95
CA ALA A 72 4.70 -4.41 -6.59
C ALA A 72 4.89 -4.27 -5.07
N LEU A 73 4.14 -3.38 -4.42
CA LEU A 73 4.12 -3.25 -2.96
C LEU A 73 3.65 -4.53 -2.27
N LEU A 74 2.60 -5.17 -2.78
CA LEU A 74 2.12 -6.44 -2.23
C LEU A 74 3.17 -7.55 -2.37
N LEU A 75 3.82 -7.65 -3.54
CA LEU A 75 4.90 -8.62 -3.76
C LEU A 75 6.09 -8.37 -2.84
N ILE A 76 6.50 -7.11 -2.65
CA ILE A 76 7.57 -6.74 -1.72
C ILE A 76 7.18 -7.10 -0.29
N PHE A 77 5.95 -6.79 0.13
CA PHE A 77 5.46 -7.11 1.47
C PHE A 77 5.43 -8.63 1.72
N VAL A 78 4.92 -9.41 0.76
CA VAL A 78 4.93 -10.87 0.83
C VAL A 78 6.36 -11.40 0.84
N GLY A 79 7.26 -10.87 0.00
CA GLY A 79 8.66 -11.25 -0.03
C GLY A 79 9.37 -10.98 1.31
N LEU A 80 9.12 -9.82 1.92
CA LEU A 80 9.60 -9.49 3.26
C LEU A 80 9.04 -10.42 4.33
N TYR A 81 7.75 -10.72 4.28
CA TYR A 81 7.11 -11.65 5.22
C TYR A 81 7.74 -13.04 5.11
N VAL A 82 7.91 -13.55 3.89
CA VAL A 82 8.56 -14.85 3.64
C VAL A 82 10.02 -14.82 4.09
N ALA A 83 10.79 -13.78 3.75
CA ALA A 83 12.19 -13.64 4.16
C ALA A 83 12.34 -13.58 5.69
N THR A 84 11.40 -12.94 6.38
CA THR A 84 11.46 -12.76 7.84
C THR A 84 10.92 -13.96 8.60
N PHE A 85 9.91 -14.68 8.09
CA PHE A 85 9.16 -15.69 8.86
C PHE A 85 9.11 -17.09 8.25
N SER A 86 9.48 -17.27 6.97
CA SER A 86 9.33 -18.55 6.27
C SER A 86 10.59 -19.42 6.30
N GLY A 87 11.70 -18.94 6.85
CA GLY A 87 12.86 -19.78 7.14
C GLY A 87 12.68 -20.51 8.46
N ASP A 88 13.18 -21.75 8.55
CA ASP A 88 13.73 -22.27 9.81
C ASP A 88 14.85 -21.31 10.21
N ILE A 89 14.53 -20.16 10.82
CA ILE A 89 15.53 -19.24 11.33
C ILE A 89 16.22 -20.05 12.43
N PRO A 90 17.43 -20.58 12.19
CA PRO A 90 18.12 -21.26 13.25
C PRO A 90 18.53 -20.10 14.15
N VAL A 91 17.83 -19.90 15.26
CA VAL A 91 18.29 -19.05 16.36
C VAL A 91 19.49 -19.72 17.06
N ARG A 92 20.33 -20.39 16.27
CA ARG A 92 21.55 -21.09 16.64
C ARG A 92 22.69 -20.32 15.99
N ARG A 93 23.75 -20.13 16.77
CA ARG A 93 24.98 -19.48 16.30
C ARG A 93 25.44 -20.16 15.01
N PHE A 94 25.76 -19.36 13.98
CA PHE A 94 26.44 -19.87 12.78
C PHE A 94 27.56 -20.82 13.16
N ASN A 95 27.63 -21.95 12.45
CA ASN A 95 28.71 -22.93 12.60
C ASN A 95 30.05 -22.16 12.58
N PRO A 96 30.93 -22.34 13.58
CA PRO A 96 32.16 -21.54 13.71
C PRO A 96 33.01 -21.52 12.42
N LYS A 97 32.92 -22.55 11.57
CA LYS A 97 33.60 -22.61 10.27
C LYS A 97 33.05 -21.64 9.21
N GLN A 98 31.79 -21.19 9.32
CA GLN A 98 31.13 -20.30 8.35
C GLN A 98 31.14 -18.82 8.75
N ARG A 99 31.54 -18.51 9.99
CA ARG A 99 31.69 -17.13 10.48
C ARG A 99 32.63 -16.24 9.66
N PRO A 100 33.79 -16.71 9.15
CA PRO A 100 34.64 -15.87 8.32
C PRO A 100 33.98 -15.48 7.00
N VAL A 101 33.05 -16.29 6.47
CA VAL A 101 32.32 -15.98 5.22
C VAL A 101 31.40 -14.77 5.40
N GLY A 102 30.71 -14.67 6.54
CA GLY A 102 29.88 -13.49 6.86
C GLY A 102 30.69 -12.20 6.98
N LEU A 103 31.91 -12.29 7.56
CA LEU A 103 32.82 -11.15 7.66
C LEU A 103 33.39 -10.75 6.29
N LEU A 104 33.69 -11.71 5.42
CA LEU A 104 34.10 -11.44 4.03
C LEU A 104 32.99 -10.76 3.23
N LEU A 105 31.74 -11.22 3.36
CA LEU A 105 30.59 -10.61 2.69
C LEU A 105 30.37 -9.15 3.14
N PHE A 106 30.50 -8.89 4.44
CA PHE A 106 30.43 -7.53 5.01
C PHE A 106 31.54 -6.61 4.47
N ILE A 107 32.79 -7.08 4.42
CA ILE A 107 33.91 -6.30 3.87
C ILE A 107 33.73 -6.08 2.36
N SER A 108 33.17 -7.05 1.64
CA SER A 108 32.96 -6.98 0.20
C SER A 108 31.75 -6.13 -0.24
N GLY A 109 30.93 -5.65 0.71
CA GLY A 109 29.77 -4.79 0.42
C GLY A 109 28.57 -5.52 -0.22
N PHE A 110 28.54 -6.86 -0.13
CA PHE A 110 27.42 -7.70 -0.60
C PHE A 110 26.39 -8.03 0.49
N ALA A 111 26.55 -7.45 1.69
CA ALA A 111 25.68 -7.65 2.84
C ALA A 111 24.63 -6.53 2.98
#